data_AF-A0A5C3QY18-F1
#
_entry.id   AF-A0A5C3QY18-F1
#
_cell.length_a   1.000
_cell.length_b   1.000
_cell.length_c   1.000
_cell.angle_alpha   90.00
_cell.angle_beta   90.00
_cell.angle_gamma   90.00
#
_symmetry.space_group_name_H-M   'P 1'
#
loop_
_entity.id
_entity.type
_entity.pdbx_description
1 polymer ?
#
loop_
_entity_poly.entity_id
_entity_poly.type
_entity_poly.pdbx_seq_one_letter_code
_entity_poly.pdbx_strand_id
1 'polypeptide(L)'
;MSSTNSATDFAPPPPGFVSQMELTRAGEYISHSTKFLIAELMMYGAYFVLVVIAVYTIAKRPHRTARTYWLIAALVITFSVTTVMCALDLAGCLYFYKVVFIDGSLPTVIERFSVYNLWIRSKHVEVLGLWIGSTGDMGFVFLISDILASWRALAVWRFSSRRFLALTQCFLIFSSFALWIACAGRQMTPSRRSGLPDDNAIVANSLIIASSIASIAANVVATSMIGYTAYRYRRTSEHSTGLRLQATKILLLLAESGVIYAMIQIIRLALTATPLKSASATTASAVFQSSTQVVTAMYTPTLIILIHYGYSIADTMQGDTIDGKDYQEHGTGVDHQLSAIRFRHTGRSDTEHSTVTVDEGASSDKSVKY
;
A
#
# COMPACT_ATOMS: atom_id res chain seq x y z
N MET A 1 -26.35 -25.74 55.06
CA MET A 1 -25.55 -26.68 54.26
C MET A 1 -24.14 -26.12 54.18
N SER A 2 -23.21 -26.72 54.93
CA SER A 2 -21.82 -26.24 55.09
C SER A 2 -20.93 -27.03 54.15
N SER A 3 -20.48 -26.41 53.06
CA SER A 3 -19.53 -26.99 52.11
C SER A 3 -18.12 -26.88 52.69
N THR A 4 -17.66 -27.94 53.31
CA THR A 4 -16.26 -28.13 53.72
C THR A 4 -15.38 -28.13 52.47
N ASN A 5 -14.68 -27.03 52.24
CA ASN A 5 -13.56 -26.94 51.31
C ASN A 5 -12.47 -27.88 51.81
N SER A 6 -12.46 -29.12 51.29
CA SER A 6 -11.31 -30.01 51.43
C SER A 6 -10.16 -29.39 50.66
N ALA A 7 -9.26 -28.73 51.39
CA ALA A 7 -7.95 -28.37 50.91
C ALA A 7 -7.24 -29.68 50.51
N THR A 8 -7.37 -30.05 49.25
CA THR A 8 -6.54 -31.09 48.64
C THR A 8 -5.13 -30.55 48.60
N ASP A 9 -4.27 -31.08 49.48
CA ASP A 9 -2.81 -30.93 49.44
C ASP A 9 -2.31 -31.37 48.06
N PHE A 10 -2.25 -30.43 47.11
CA PHE A 10 -1.53 -30.64 45.86
C PHE A 10 -0.05 -30.60 46.19
N ALA A 11 0.55 -31.79 46.36
CA ALA A 11 1.98 -31.95 46.41
C ALA A 11 2.61 -31.21 45.21
N PRO A 12 3.68 -30.42 45.42
CA PRO A 12 4.31 -29.69 44.33
C PRO A 12 4.75 -30.67 43.24
N PRO A 13 4.61 -30.30 41.95
CA PRO A 13 5.00 -31.17 40.86
C PRO A 13 6.48 -31.55 41.00
N PRO A 14 6.87 -32.78 40.61
CA PRO A 14 8.25 -33.24 40.74
C PRO A 14 9.19 -32.30 39.96
N PRO A 15 10.40 -32.01 40.49
CA PRO A 15 11.31 -30.95 40.02
C PRO A 15 11.89 -31.11 38.58
N GLY A 16 11.29 -31.93 37.71
CA GLY A 16 11.63 -32.04 36.28
C GLY A 16 10.44 -31.94 35.32
N PHE A 17 9.20 -31.90 35.81
CA PHE A 17 8.01 -31.83 34.96
C PHE A 17 7.85 -30.44 34.31
N VAL A 18 8.12 -29.37 35.08
CA VAL A 18 8.01 -27.98 34.61
C VAL A 18 8.98 -27.72 33.45
N SER A 19 10.19 -28.26 33.50
CA SER A 19 11.18 -28.08 32.44
C SER A 19 10.80 -28.71 31.10
N GLN A 20 10.07 -29.84 31.09
CA GLN A 20 9.66 -30.48 29.83
C GLN A 20 8.55 -29.71 29.12
N MET A 21 7.57 -29.20 29.88
CA MET A 21 6.49 -28.39 29.32
C MET A 21 7.03 -27.08 28.73
N GLU A 22 7.95 -26.43 29.42
CA GLU A 22 8.61 -25.20 28.94
C GLU A 22 9.42 -25.44 27.67
N LEU A 23 10.20 -26.52 27.63
CA LEU A 23 10.98 -26.90 26.46
C LEU A 23 10.08 -27.24 25.25
N THR A 24 8.96 -27.93 25.50
CA THR A 24 7.96 -28.23 24.45
C THR A 24 7.39 -26.95 23.87
N ARG A 25 6.97 -26.00 24.72
CA ARG A 25 6.47 -24.68 24.27
C ARG A 25 7.51 -23.89 23.49
N ALA A 26 8.79 -23.96 23.89
CA ALA A 26 9.89 -23.35 23.16
C ALA A 26 10.07 -23.98 21.77
N GLY A 27 10.04 -25.31 21.69
CA GLY A 27 10.11 -26.05 20.43
C GLY A 27 8.96 -25.72 19.49
N GLU A 28 7.74 -25.64 20.00
CA GLU A 28 6.56 -25.21 19.23
C GLU A 28 6.74 -23.80 18.69
N TYR A 29 7.13 -22.84 19.53
CA TYR A 29 7.38 -21.46 19.11
C TYR A 29 8.42 -21.38 17.98
N ILE A 30 9.54 -22.11 18.08
CA ILE A 30 10.54 -22.17 16.99
C ILE A 30 9.95 -22.75 15.72
N SER A 31 9.22 -23.86 15.83
CA SER A 31 8.61 -24.51 14.67
C SER A 31 7.69 -23.51 13.94
N HIS A 32 6.91 -22.74 14.69
CA HIS A 32 6.01 -21.71 14.16
C HIS A 32 6.79 -20.55 13.53
N SER A 33 7.77 -19.96 14.24
CA SER A 33 8.57 -18.85 13.74
C SER A 33 9.39 -19.21 12.51
N THR A 34 9.90 -20.45 12.44
CA THR A 34 10.67 -20.92 11.28
C THR A 34 9.78 -21.06 10.05
N LYS A 35 8.58 -21.63 10.19
CA LYS A 35 7.60 -21.73 9.08
C LYS A 35 7.18 -20.36 8.56
N PHE A 36 6.93 -19.43 9.48
CA PHE A 36 6.65 -18.03 9.19
C PHE A 36 7.78 -17.38 8.39
N LEU A 37 9.01 -17.47 8.88
CA LEU A 37 10.19 -16.86 8.26
C LEU A 37 10.48 -17.45 6.87
N ILE A 38 10.31 -18.76 6.69
CA ILE A 38 10.50 -19.39 5.36
C ILE A 38 9.50 -18.84 4.36
N ALA A 39 8.21 -18.76 4.71
CA ALA A 39 7.19 -18.23 3.83
C ALA A 39 7.45 -16.76 3.48
N GLU A 40 7.82 -15.95 4.47
CA GLU A 40 8.17 -14.55 4.28
C GLU A 40 9.38 -14.37 3.37
N LEU A 41 10.47 -15.12 3.59
CA LEU A 41 11.68 -15.06 2.77
C LEU A 41 11.43 -15.51 1.33
N MET A 42 10.59 -16.52 1.11
CA MET A 42 10.18 -16.94 -0.23
C MET A 42 9.45 -15.81 -0.98
N MET A 43 8.51 -15.16 -0.30
CA MET A 43 7.79 -14.01 -0.88
C MET A 43 8.72 -12.81 -1.08
N TYR A 44 9.63 -12.55 -0.14
CA TYR A 44 10.61 -11.48 -0.25
C TYR A 44 11.56 -11.69 -1.42
N GLY A 45 11.99 -12.93 -1.68
CA GLY A 45 12.80 -13.28 -2.85
C GLY A 45 12.09 -12.95 -4.17
N ALA A 46 10.81 -13.33 -4.29
CA ALA A 46 10.00 -12.96 -5.46
C ALA A 46 9.84 -11.43 -5.60
N TYR A 47 9.65 -10.73 -4.48
CA TYR A 47 9.55 -9.27 -4.45
C TYR A 47 10.85 -8.61 -4.91
N PHE A 48 12.00 -9.09 -4.43
CA PHE A 48 13.32 -8.60 -4.82
C PHE A 48 13.53 -8.70 -6.34
N VAL A 49 13.18 -9.83 -6.95
CA VAL A 49 13.24 -10.00 -8.41
C VAL A 49 12.38 -8.96 -9.13
N LEU A 50 11.15 -8.71 -8.66
CA LEU A 50 10.28 -7.67 -9.24
C LEU A 50 10.89 -6.27 -9.11
N VAL A 51 11.51 -5.95 -7.98
CA VAL A 51 12.20 -4.67 -7.77
C VAL A 51 13.36 -4.51 -8.75
N VAL A 52 14.19 -5.53 -8.94
CA VAL A 52 15.29 -5.51 -9.92
C VAL A 52 14.76 -5.29 -11.33
N ILE A 53 13.71 -6.00 -11.73
CA ILE A 53 13.08 -5.83 -13.05
C ILE A 53 12.52 -4.41 -13.20
N ALA A 54 11.85 -3.88 -12.18
CA ALA A 54 11.28 -2.52 -12.21
C ALA A 54 12.37 -1.44 -12.31
N VAL A 55 13.46 -1.57 -11.54
CA VAL A 55 14.60 -0.65 -11.60
C VAL A 55 15.27 -0.70 -12.97
N TYR A 56 15.53 -1.90 -13.50
CA TYR A 56 16.09 -2.07 -14.85
C TYR A 56 15.20 -1.46 -15.93
N THR A 57 13.90 -1.67 -15.82
CA THR A 57 12.88 -1.13 -16.72
C THR A 57 12.89 0.41 -16.71
N ILE A 58 13.02 1.02 -15.53
CA ILE A 58 13.13 2.48 -15.39
C ILE A 58 14.48 2.99 -15.92
N ALA A 59 15.57 2.29 -15.65
CA ALA A 59 16.92 2.69 -16.02
C ALA A 59 17.12 2.75 -17.54
N LYS A 60 16.48 1.84 -18.29
CA LYS A 60 16.50 1.82 -19.76
C LYS A 60 15.70 2.93 -20.42
N ARG A 61 14.91 3.71 -19.67
CA ARG A 61 14.05 4.75 -20.26
C ARG A 61 14.86 6.01 -20.60
N PRO A 62 14.86 6.47 -21.87
CA PRO A 62 15.66 7.63 -22.29
C PRO A 62 15.16 8.96 -21.69
N HIS A 63 13.85 9.08 -21.45
CA HIS A 63 13.23 10.31 -20.93
C HIS A 63 12.61 10.05 -19.54
N ARG A 64 13.13 10.75 -18.53
CA ARG A 64 12.64 10.66 -17.14
C ARG A 64 11.67 11.79 -16.85
N THR A 65 10.41 11.43 -16.60
CA THR A 65 9.37 12.40 -16.21
C THR A 65 9.33 12.55 -14.69
N ALA A 66 8.77 13.65 -14.17
CA ALA A 66 8.53 13.82 -12.74
C ALA A 66 7.76 12.62 -12.12
N ARG A 67 6.81 12.03 -12.87
CA ARG A 67 6.06 10.83 -12.45
C ARG A 67 6.96 9.63 -12.22
N THR A 68 8.00 9.47 -13.04
CA THR A 68 8.98 8.40 -12.90
C THR A 68 9.74 8.54 -11.58
N TYR A 69 10.14 9.76 -11.20
CA TYR A 69 10.81 9.99 -9.93
C TYR A 69 9.91 9.69 -8.72
N TRP A 70 8.63 10.05 -8.78
CA TRP A 70 7.66 9.67 -7.74
C TRP A 70 7.51 8.15 -7.59
N LEU A 71 7.46 7.42 -8.70
CA LEU A 71 7.40 5.95 -8.68
C LEU A 71 8.69 5.31 -8.14
N ILE A 72 9.86 5.85 -8.49
CA ILE A 72 11.15 5.40 -7.92
C ILE A 72 11.16 5.65 -6.41
N ALA A 73 10.73 6.83 -5.96
CA ALA A 73 10.67 7.14 -4.53
C ALA A 73 9.76 6.15 -3.78
N ALA A 74 8.55 5.91 -4.30
CA ALA A 74 7.64 4.91 -3.73
C ALA A 74 8.25 3.50 -3.71
N LEU A 75 8.96 3.10 -4.78
CA LEU A 75 9.65 1.82 -4.87
C LEU A 75 10.76 1.70 -3.82
N VAL A 76 11.61 2.71 -3.69
CA VAL A 76 12.72 2.73 -2.72
C VAL A 76 12.18 2.69 -1.29
N ILE A 77 11.14 3.48 -0.98
CA ILE A 77 10.55 3.50 0.35
C ILE A 77 9.94 2.13 0.68
N THR A 78 9.08 1.59 -0.19
CA THR A 78 8.45 0.28 0.05
C THR A 78 9.49 -0.84 0.14
N PHE A 79 10.51 -0.84 -0.73
CA PHE A 79 11.58 -1.82 -0.68
C PHE A 79 12.38 -1.74 0.62
N SER A 80 12.73 -0.54 1.06
CA SER A 80 13.49 -0.33 2.31
C SER A 80 12.69 -0.78 3.52
N VAL A 81 11.42 -0.38 3.60
CA VAL A 81 10.48 -0.73 4.67
C VAL A 81 10.30 -2.25 4.76
N THR A 82 10.02 -2.93 3.65
CA THR A 82 9.87 -4.39 3.63
C THR A 82 11.18 -5.11 3.94
N THR A 83 12.32 -4.59 3.48
CA THR A 83 13.64 -5.17 3.80
C THR A 83 13.97 -5.07 5.29
N VAL A 84 13.67 -3.92 5.91
CA VAL A 84 13.86 -3.75 7.36
C VAL A 84 12.97 -4.69 8.15
N MET A 85 11.70 -4.87 7.75
CA MET A 85 10.80 -5.84 8.40
C MET A 85 11.38 -7.25 8.36
N CYS A 86 11.70 -7.74 7.15
CA CYS A 86 12.25 -9.08 6.98
C CYS A 86 13.57 -9.28 7.74
N ALA A 87 14.42 -8.25 7.80
CA ALA A 87 15.65 -8.27 8.59
C ALA A 87 15.39 -8.32 10.10
N LEU A 88 14.37 -7.60 10.60
CA LEU A 88 13.97 -7.64 12.00
C LEU A 88 13.39 -9.00 12.39
N ASP A 89 12.56 -9.59 11.54
CA ASP A 89 11.98 -10.92 11.77
C ASP A 89 13.05 -12.02 11.78
N LEU A 90 14.00 -11.95 10.83
CA LEU A 90 15.17 -12.83 10.82
C LEU A 90 16.04 -12.64 12.07
N ALA A 91 16.34 -11.39 12.45
CA ALA A 91 17.16 -11.09 13.62
C ALA A 91 16.49 -11.55 14.92
N GLY A 92 15.17 -11.36 15.04
CA GLY A 92 14.37 -11.85 16.17
C GLY A 92 14.43 -13.37 16.28
N CYS A 93 14.24 -14.08 15.17
CA CYS A 93 14.34 -15.55 15.13
C CYS A 93 15.74 -16.07 15.51
N LEU A 94 16.80 -15.47 14.96
CA LEU A 94 18.18 -15.83 15.27
C LEU A 94 18.54 -15.54 16.73
N TYR A 95 18.10 -14.39 17.25
CA TYR A 95 18.34 -14.02 18.65
C TYR A 95 17.58 -14.92 19.62
N PHE A 96 16.34 -15.29 19.28
CA PHE A 96 15.57 -16.29 20.02
C PHE A 96 16.33 -17.61 20.14
N TYR A 97 16.80 -18.14 19.01
CA TYR A 97 17.56 -19.39 18.98
C TYR A 97 18.82 -19.32 19.87
N LYS A 98 19.57 -18.21 19.76
CA LYS A 98 20.76 -17.98 20.56
C LYS A 98 20.46 -17.95 22.07
N VAL A 99 19.49 -17.14 22.51
CA VAL A 99 19.23 -16.95 23.94
C VAL A 99 18.57 -18.16 24.58
N VAL A 100 17.64 -18.82 23.89
CA VAL A 100 16.87 -19.92 24.50
C VAL A 100 17.65 -21.24 24.47
N PHE A 101 18.32 -21.56 23.37
CA PHE A 101 18.92 -22.88 23.14
C PHE A 101 20.44 -22.94 23.31
N ILE A 102 21.15 -21.87 22.94
CA ILE A 102 22.62 -21.86 22.99
C ILE A 102 23.12 -21.29 24.31
N ASP A 103 22.51 -20.21 24.80
CA ASP A 103 23.00 -19.52 25.99
C ASP A 103 22.70 -20.33 27.27
N GLY A 104 23.74 -20.95 27.82
CA GLY A 104 23.69 -21.71 29.06
C GLY A 104 23.76 -20.85 30.32
N SER A 105 23.85 -19.52 30.21
CA SER A 105 24.12 -18.64 31.36
C SER A 105 22.99 -18.62 32.40
N LEU A 106 21.75 -18.91 31.99
CA LEU A 106 20.58 -18.92 32.86
C LEU A 106 20.07 -20.35 33.06
N PRO A 107 19.73 -20.74 34.31
CA PRO A 107 19.37 -22.13 34.62
C PRO A 107 18.00 -22.54 34.07
N THR A 108 17.06 -21.61 33.90
CA THR A 108 15.68 -21.93 33.47
C THR A 108 15.33 -21.38 32.09
N VAL A 109 14.50 -22.12 31.34
CA VAL A 109 14.02 -21.70 30.01
C VAL A 109 13.16 -20.44 30.13
N ILE A 110 12.36 -20.32 31.18
CA ILE A 110 11.51 -19.15 31.43
C ILE A 110 12.32 -17.85 31.62
N GLU A 111 13.45 -17.90 32.33
CA GLU A 111 14.35 -16.75 32.47
C GLU A 111 14.95 -16.34 31.13
N ARG A 112 15.35 -17.31 30.30
CA ARG A 112 15.84 -17.04 28.94
C ARG A 112 14.77 -16.39 28.06
N PHE A 113 13.53 -16.85 28.13
CA PHE A 113 12.40 -16.20 27.47
C PHE A 113 12.21 -14.76 27.95
N SER A 114 12.35 -14.51 29.24
CA SER A 114 12.24 -13.15 29.79
C SER A 114 13.32 -12.22 29.24
N VAL A 115 14.55 -12.70 29.07
CA VAL A 115 15.66 -11.96 28.45
C VAL A 115 15.37 -11.67 26.98
N TYR A 116 14.86 -12.66 26.23
CA TYR A 116 14.44 -12.47 24.85
C TYR A 116 13.34 -11.41 24.72
N ASN A 117 12.29 -11.51 25.52
CA ASN A 117 11.18 -10.55 25.52
C ASN A 117 11.65 -9.14 25.93
N LEU A 118 12.56 -9.05 26.90
CA LEU A 118 13.18 -7.79 27.30
C LEU A 118 13.99 -7.19 26.15
N TRP A 119 14.72 -8.00 25.38
CA TRP A 119 15.47 -7.54 24.21
C TRP A 119 14.55 -6.99 23.11
N ILE A 120 13.47 -7.71 22.76
CA ILE A 120 12.48 -7.25 21.78
C ILE A 120 11.94 -5.87 22.19
N ARG A 121 11.56 -5.75 23.46
CA ARG A 121 10.99 -4.52 24.01
C ARG A 121 12.01 -3.39 24.10
N SER A 122 13.23 -3.70 24.54
CA SER A 122 14.32 -2.73 24.74
C SER A 122 14.86 -2.17 23.44
N LYS A 123 14.91 -2.96 22.37
CA LYS A 123 15.46 -2.53 21.08
C LYS A 123 14.45 -1.81 20.20
N HIS A 124 13.29 -1.44 20.75
CA HIS A 124 12.20 -0.82 20.00
C HIS A 124 11.79 -1.63 18.76
N VAL A 125 12.07 -2.95 18.71
CA VAL A 125 11.74 -3.80 17.57
C VAL A 125 10.23 -3.89 17.41
N GLU A 126 9.53 -4.03 18.54
CA GLU A 126 8.07 -3.98 18.59
C GLU A 126 7.54 -2.64 18.09
N VAL A 127 8.16 -1.53 18.51
CA VAL A 127 7.77 -0.19 18.06
C VAL A 127 8.00 -0.02 16.56
N LEU A 128 9.17 -0.40 16.03
CA LEU A 128 9.41 -0.37 14.59
C LEU A 128 8.43 -1.26 13.85
N GLY A 129 8.17 -2.48 14.33
CA GLY A 129 7.20 -3.41 13.73
C GLY A 129 5.81 -2.80 13.63
N LEU A 130 5.34 -2.13 14.70
CA LEU A 130 4.05 -1.45 14.72
C LEU A 130 3.96 -0.26 13.74
N TRP A 131 5.07 0.43 13.47
CA TRP A 131 5.07 1.54 12.53
C TRP A 131 5.21 1.08 11.07
N ILE A 132 6.06 0.09 10.85
CA ILE A 132 6.51 -0.31 9.52
C ILE A 132 5.59 -1.39 8.94
N GLY A 133 5.11 -2.33 9.76
CA GLY A 133 4.39 -3.53 9.32
C GLY A 133 3.30 -4.02 10.29
N SER A 134 2.52 -3.09 10.85
CA SER A 134 1.48 -3.34 11.85
C SER A 134 0.56 -4.54 11.54
N THR A 135 -0.03 -5.10 12.59
CA THR A 135 -1.19 -6.00 12.52
C THR A 135 -2.35 -5.36 11.76
N GLY A 136 -2.96 -6.11 10.83
CA GLY A 136 -4.07 -5.64 9.98
C GLY A 136 -3.59 -4.93 8.70
N ASP A 137 -4.47 -4.22 8.00
CA ASP A 137 -4.12 -3.44 6.80
C ASP A 137 -3.60 -2.04 7.17
N MET A 138 -2.67 -2.00 8.14
CA MET A 138 -2.12 -0.79 8.73
C MET A 138 -0.60 -0.68 8.50
N GLY A 139 -0.10 0.55 8.46
CA GLY A 139 1.33 0.84 8.36
C GLY A 139 1.74 1.49 7.04
N PHE A 140 3.02 1.84 6.95
CA PHE A 140 3.54 2.62 5.82
C PHE A 140 3.36 1.93 4.47
N VAL A 141 3.53 0.60 4.39
CA VAL A 141 3.39 -0.14 3.12
C VAL A 141 1.97 -0.02 2.56
N PHE A 142 0.95 -0.21 3.42
CA PHE A 142 -0.46 -0.10 3.04
C PHE A 142 -0.83 1.34 2.67
N LEU A 143 -0.36 2.32 3.45
CA LEU A 143 -0.59 3.73 3.15
C LEU A 143 -0.04 4.13 1.77
N ILE A 144 1.18 3.69 1.44
CA ILE A 144 1.78 3.95 0.13
C ILE A 144 0.98 3.25 -0.96
N SER A 145 0.55 2.00 -0.73
CA SER A 145 -0.31 1.26 -1.66
C SER A 145 -1.62 2.01 -1.95
N ASP A 146 -2.29 2.52 -0.91
CA ASP A 146 -3.54 3.28 -1.03
C ASP A 146 -3.35 4.59 -1.79
N ILE A 147 -2.27 5.32 -1.49
CA ILE A 147 -1.90 6.55 -2.21
C ILE A 147 -1.65 6.25 -3.68
N LEU A 148 -0.92 5.18 -4.00
CA LEU A 148 -0.68 4.78 -5.39
C LEU A 148 -1.98 4.33 -6.09
N ALA A 149 -2.89 3.64 -5.39
CA ALA A 149 -4.19 3.27 -5.93
C ALA A 149 -5.05 4.49 -6.26
N SER A 150 -5.19 5.41 -5.32
CA SER A 150 -5.92 6.66 -5.50
C SER A 150 -5.31 7.52 -6.61
N TRP A 151 -3.98 7.69 -6.63
CA TRP A 151 -3.28 8.45 -7.66
C TRP A 151 -3.57 7.91 -9.07
N ARG A 152 -3.52 6.58 -9.26
CA ARG A 152 -3.85 5.95 -10.55
C ARG A 152 -5.29 6.18 -10.95
N ALA A 153 -6.22 5.95 -10.03
CA ALA A 153 -7.64 6.17 -10.28
C ALA A 153 -7.90 7.62 -10.72
N LEU A 154 -7.28 8.59 -10.04
CA LEU A 154 -7.41 10.02 -10.34
C LEU A 154 -6.68 10.47 -11.61
N ALA A 155 -5.62 9.76 -12.03
CA ALA A 155 -4.93 10.01 -13.29
C ALA A 155 -5.77 9.54 -14.50
N VAL A 156 -6.54 8.48 -14.32
CA VAL A 156 -7.40 7.88 -15.36
C VAL A 156 -8.77 8.55 -15.43
N TRP A 157 -9.29 9.04 -14.30
CA TRP A 157 -10.64 9.61 -14.21
C TRP A 157 -10.77 11.01 -14.84
N ARG A 158 -11.59 11.12 -15.90
CA ARG A 158 -11.80 12.38 -16.66
C ARG A 158 -13.19 13.01 -16.49
N PHE A 159 -14.06 12.47 -15.63
CA PHE A 159 -15.45 12.96 -15.49
C PHE A 159 -15.58 14.18 -14.58
N SER A 160 -16.71 14.91 -14.69
CA SER A 160 -17.02 16.08 -13.85
C SER A 160 -17.02 15.76 -12.35
N SER A 161 -17.34 14.52 -11.98
CA SER A 161 -17.29 14.01 -10.60
C SER A 161 -15.87 13.83 -10.02
N ARG A 162 -14.81 14.18 -10.77
CA ARG A 162 -13.41 14.02 -10.35
C ARG A 162 -13.12 14.68 -8.99
N ARG A 163 -13.64 15.88 -8.75
CA ARG A 163 -13.42 16.62 -7.50
C ARG A 163 -14.00 15.87 -6.30
N PHE A 164 -15.23 15.39 -6.43
CA PHE A 164 -15.90 14.63 -5.37
C PHE A 164 -15.16 13.34 -5.04
N LEU A 165 -14.82 12.53 -6.06
CA LEU A 165 -14.10 11.27 -5.85
C LEU A 165 -12.68 11.49 -5.30
N ALA A 166 -12.00 12.56 -5.71
CA ALA A 166 -10.71 12.93 -5.13
C ALA A 166 -10.84 13.25 -3.65
N LEU A 167 -11.85 14.03 -3.25
CA LEU A 167 -12.11 14.33 -1.84
C LEU A 167 -12.46 13.07 -1.05
N THR A 168 -13.30 12.18 -1.59
CA THR A 168 -13.61 10.89 -0.96
C THR A 168 -12.36 10.05 -0.74
N GLN A 169 -11.49 9.93 -1.75
CA GLN A 169 -10.24 9.19 -1.64
C GLN A 169 -9.27 9.81 -0.62
N CYS A 170 -9.09 11.13 -0.68
CA CYS A 170 -8.26 11.83 0.30
C CYS A 170 -8.78 11.66 1.72
N PHE A 171 -10.11 11.72 1.91
CA PHE A 171 -10.74 11.49 3.21
C PHE A 171 -10.51 10.07 3.73
N LEU A 172 -10.67 9.05 2.90
CA LEU A 172 -10.46 7.65 3.30
C LEU A 172 -9.00 7.37 3.65
N ILE A 173 -8.05 7.84 2.83
CA ILE A 173 -6.60 7.71 3.09
C ILE A 173 -6.22 8.44 4.38
N PHE A 174 -6.69 9.68 4.55
CA PHE A 174 -6.44 10.46 5.74
C PHE A 174 -7.03 9.80 6.99
N SER A 175 -8.25 9.26 6.90
CA SER A 175 -8.90 8.55 8.00
C SER A 175 -8.11 7.29 8.40
N SER A 176 -7.69 6.49 7.43
CA SER A 176 -6.82 5.32 7.68
C SER A 176 -5.51 5.74 8.35
N PHE A 177 -4.84 6.76 7.82
CA PHE A 177 -3.61 7.29 8.41
C PHE A 177 -3.80 7.78 9.85
N ALA A 178 -4.84 8.58 10.12
CA ALA A 178 -5.12 9.11 11.45
C ALA A 178 -5.45 8.00 12.46
N LEU A 179 -6.26 7.01 12.06
CA LEU A 179 -6.60 5.86 12.90
C LEU A 179 -5.37 4.99 13.20
N TRP A 180 -4.49 4.80 12.22
CA TRP A 180 -3.22 4.11 12.40
C TRP A 180 -2.30 4.86 13.38
N ILE A 181 -2.11 6.18 13.23
CA ILE A 181 -1.31 6.98 14.17
C ILE A 181 -1.90 6.92 15.59
N ALA A 182 -3.23 7.00 15.73
CA ALA A 182 -3.89 6.87 17.02
C ALA A 182 -3.66 5.49 17.64
N CYS A 183 -3.74 4.42 16.83
CA CYS A 183 -3.45 3.06 17.27
C CYS A 183 -1.99 2.92 17.72
N ALA A 184 -1.04 3.36 16.90
CA ALA A 184 0.39 3.30 17.19
C ALA A 184 0.76 4.09 18.45
N GLY A 185 0.22 5.30 18.62
CA GLY A 185 0.44 6.13 19.80
C GLY A 185 -0.09 5.50 21.08
N ARG A 186 -1.24 4.83 21.02
CA ARG A 186 -1.78 4.09 22.18
C ARG A 186 -0.91 2.88 22.53
N GLN A 187 -0.46 2.11 21.54
CA GLN A 187 0.40 0.95 21.78
C GLN A 187 1.79 1.34 22.33
N MET A 188 2.28 2.54 22.01
CA MET A 188 3.52 3.06 22.60
C MET A 188 3.39 3.47 24.07
N THR A 189 2.18 3.73 24.56
CA THR A 189 2.00 4.18 25.94
C THR A 189 2.24 2.99 26.86
N PRO A 190 3.29 2.98 27.69
CA PRO A 190 3.58 1.82 28.54
C PRO A 190 2.38 1.56 29.44
N SER A 191 1.74 0.39 29.29
CA SER A 191 0.62 -0.03 30.13
C SER A 191 1.03 0.12 31.58
N ARG A 192 0.55 1.19 32.24
CA ARG A 192 0.76 1.38 33.67
C ARG A 192 0.13 0.17 34.35
N ARG A 193 0.90 -0.50 35.23
CA ARG A 193 0.58 -1.73 35.96
C ARG A 193 -0.61 -1.61 36.93
N SER A 194 -1.68 -0.90 36.59
CA SER A 194 -2.95 -1.07 37.29
C SER A 194 -3.52 -2.41 36.81
N GLY A 195 -3.60 -3.41 37.68
CA GLY A 195 -4.16 -4.74 37.39
C GLY A 195 -5.67 -4.73 37.09
N LEU A 196 -6.14 -3.72 36.39
CA LEU A 196 -7.49 -3.58 35.86
C LEU A 196 -7.58 -4.27 34.49
N PRO A 197 -8.78 -4.76 34.11
CA PRO A 197 -9.03 -5.30 32.78
C PRO A 197 -8.56 -4.33 31.69
N ASP A 198 -7.89 -4.87 30.67
CA ASP A 198 -7.21 -4.07 29.64
C ASP A 198 -8.21 -3.54 28.61
N ASP A 199 -9.04 -2.57 29.01
CA ASP A 199 -9.97 -1.85 28.12
C ASP A 199 -9.25 -1.26 26.89
N ASN A 200 -7.93 -1.06 26.98
CA ASN A 200 -7.12 -0.59 25.86
C ASN A 200 -7.07 -1.59 24.70
N ALA A 201 -7.10 -2.89 24.96
CA ALA A 201 -7.04 -3.91 23.91
C ALA A 201 -8.27 -3.85 22.99
N ILE A 202 -9.46 -3.63 23.57
CA ILE A 202 -10.72 -3.50 22.83
C ILE A 202 -10.69 -2.25 21.93
N VAL A 203 -10.23 -1.13 22.48
CA VAL A 203 -10.14 0.12 21.71
C VAL A 203 -9.08 0.03 20.62
N ALA A 204 -7.91 -0.55 20.90
CA ALA A 204 -6.86 -0.75 19.90
C ALA A 204 -7.34 -1.63 18.75
N ASN A 205 -8.03 -2.74 19.06
CA ASN A 205 -8.60 -3.62 18.03
C ASN A 205 -9.67 -2.92 17.19
N SER A 206 -10.52 -2.09 17.81
CA SER A 206 -11.52 -1.29 17.10
C SER A 206 -10.88 -0.29 16.14
N LEU A 207 -9.77 0.35 16.53
CA LEU A 207 -8.99 1.23 15.67
C LEU A 207 -8.35 0.47 14.50
N ILE A 208 -7.81 -0.74 14.76
CA ILE A 208 -7.25 -1.64 13.74
C ILE A 208 -8.28 -1.96 12.67
N ILE A 209 -9.45 -2.41 13.08
CA ILE A 209 -10.56 -2.76 12.19
C ILE A 209 -11.03 -1.53 11.41
N ALA A 210 -11.25 -0.39 12.08
CA ALA A 210 -11.74 0.82 11.43
C ALA A 210 -10.77 1.35 10.36
N SER A 211 -9.46 1.37 10.64
CA SER A 211 -8.46 1.80 9.65
C SER A 211 -8.39 0.84 8.47
N SER A 212 -8.47 -0.47 8.74
CA SER A 212 -8.43 -1.49 7.69
C SER A 212 -9.65 -1.34 6.77
N ILE A 213 -10.85 -1.10 7.33
CA ILE A 213 -12.06 -0.80 6.55
C ILE A 213 -11.87 0.46 5.70
N ALA A 214 -11.28 1.53 6.25
CA ALA A 214 -11.01 2.75 5.49
C ALA A 214 -10.04 2.53 4.33
N SER A 215 -8.97 1.75 4.54
CA SER A 215 -8.00 1.35 3.51
C SER A 215 -8.63 0.47 2.42
N ILE A 216 -9.41 -0.53 2.81
CA ILE A 216 -10.18 -1.38 1.88
C ILE A 216 -11.13 -0.53 1.05
N ALA A 217 -11.89 0.38 1.69
CA ALA A 217 -12.80 1.27 0.99
C ALA A 217 -12.07 2.17 -0.02
N ALA A 218 -10.89 2.71 0.34
CA ALA A 218 -10.08 3.51 -0.58
C ALA A 218 -9.69 2.69 -1.83
N ASN A 219 -9.20 1.45 -1.64
CA ASN A 219 -8.84 0.55 -2.73
C ASN A 219 -10.04 0.13 -3.59
N VAL A 220 -11.17 -0.20 -2.96
CA VAL A 220 -12.40 -0.57 -3.68
C VAL A 220 -12.86 0.60 -4.54
N VAL A 221 -12.97 1.81 -3.98
CA VAL A 221 -13.36 3.00 -4.75
C VAL A 221 -12.37 3.28 -5.89
N ALA A 222 -11.06 3.16 -5.65
CA ALA A 222 -10.03 3.38 -6.66
C ALA A 222 -10.15 2.35 -7.80
N THR A 223 -10.34 1.09 -7.43
CA THR A 223 -10.51 -0.04 -8.37
C THR A 223 -11.79 0.11 -9.17
N SER A 224 -12.91 0.47 -8.54
CA SER A 224 -14.18 0.75 -9.22
C SER A 224 -14.06 1.92 -10.19
N MET A 225 -13.32 2.98 -9.84
CA MET A 225 -13.05 4.10 -10.76
C MET A 225 -12.29 3.65 -12.00
N ILE A 226 -11.24 2.85 -11.83
CA ILE A 226 -10.45 2.30 -12.94
C ILE A 226 -11.31 1.37 -13.80
N GLY A 227 -12.03 0.42 -13.19
CA GLY A 227 -12.89 -0.54 -13.87
C GLY A 227 -14.04 0.12 -14.64
N TYR A 228 -14.73 1.10 -14.04
CA TYR A 228 -15.77 1.88 -14.73
C TYR A 228 -15.19 2.64 -15.93
N THR A 229 -14.00 3.22 -15.76
CA THR A 229 -13.34 3.93 -16.86
C THR A 229 -12.95 2.97 -17.99
N ALA A 230 -12.42 1.80 -17.66
CA ALA A 230 -12.12 0.74 -18.63
C ALA A 230 -13.38 0.28 -19.40
N TYR A 231 -14.49 0.05 -18.68
CA TYR A 231 -15.77 -0.32 -19.28
C TYR A 231 -16.28 0.74 -20.26
N ARG A 232 -16.23 2.02 -19.88
CA ARG A 232 -16.68 3.10 -20.76
C ARG A 232 -15.75 3.30 -21.96
N TYR A 233 -14.45 3.16 -21.79
CA TYR A 233 -13.50 3.17 -22.92
C TYR A 233 -13.79 2.02 -23.89
N ARG A 234 -14.08 0.82 -23.39
CA ARG A 234 -14.47 -0.32 -24.23
C ARG A 234 -15.71 0.00 -25.06
N ARG A 235 -16.80 0.45 -24.42
CA ARG A 235 -18.07 0.76 -25.09
C ARG A 235 -17.96 1.87 -26.13
N THR A 236 -17.15 2.89 -25.88
CA THR A 236 -16.94 4.00 -26.83
C THR A 236 -15.94 3.67 -27.93
N SER A 237 -15.07 2.68 -27.72
CA SER A 237 -14.03 2.30 -28.69
C SER A 237 -14.48 1.22 -29.67
N GLU A 238 -15.67 0.64 -29.52
CA GLU A 238 -16.23 -0.31 -30.50
C GLU A 238 -16.31 0.27 -31.92
N HIS A 239 -16.26 1.60 -32.07
CA HIS A 239 -16.32 2.30 -33.36
C HIS A 239 -14.99 2.94 -33.76
N SER A 240 -13.89 2.75 -33.01
CA SER A 240 -12.60 3.39 -33.26
C SER A 240 -11.47 2.37 -33.38
N THR A 241 -10.65 2.50 -34.43
CA THR A 241 -9.60 1.57 -34.86
C THR A 241 -8.59 1.15 -33.76
N GLY A 242 -8.12 -0.11 -33.88
CA GLY A 242 -7.11 -0.89 -33.14
C GLY A 242 -6.40 -0.35 -31.89
N LEU A 243 -5.85 0.86 -31.92
CA LEU A 243 -4.98 1.43 -30.88
C LEU A 243 -5.69 1.58 -29.51
N ARG A 244 -6.99 1.87 -29.50
CA ARG A 244 -7.75 2.06 -28.25
C ARG A 244 -7.99 0.76 -27.47
N LEU A 245 -7.86 -0.40 -28.11
CA LEU A 245 -8.09 -1.71 -27.48
C LEU A 245 -7.00 -2.04 -26.45
N GLN A 246 -5.75 -1.63 -26.68
CA GLN A 246 -4.63 -1.97 -25.79
C GLN A 246 -4.66 -1.21 -24.47
N ALA A 247 -4.89 0.11 -24.51
CA ALA A 247 -5.05 0.91 -23.29
C ALA A 247 -6.21 0.37 -22.43
N THR A 248 -7.29 -0.08 -23.09
CA THR A 248 -8.42 -0.73 -22.42
C THR A 248 -8.02 -2.05 -21.75
N LYS A 249 -7.22 -2.90 -22.41
CA LYS A 249 -6.68 -4.14 -21.82
C LYS A 249 -5.83 -3.87 -20.57
N ILE A 250 -4.95 -2.87 -20.62
CA ILE A 250 -4.09 -2.52 -19.47
C ILE A 250 -4.92 -2.00 -18.30
N LEU A 251 -5.90 -1.13 -18.56
CA LEU A 251 -6.82 -0.64 -17.53
C LEU A 251 -7.65 -1.78 -16.92
N LEU A 252 -8.06 -2.76 -17.73
CA LEU A 252 -8.78 -3.94 -17.26
C LEU A 252 -7.89 -4.81 -16.35
N LEU A 253 -6.67 -5.14 -16.78
CA LEU A 253 -5.70 -5.87 -15.95
C LEU A 253 -5.41 -5.13 -14.62
N LEU A 254 -5.37 -3.81 -14.66
CA LEU A 254 -5.18 -2.97 -13.48
C LEU A 254 -6.40 -3.02 -12.53
N ALA A 255 -7.60 -3.09 -13.08
CA ALA A 255 -8.83 -3.27 -12.30
C ALA A 255 -8.92 -4.68 -11.71
N GLU A 256 -8.63 -5.72 -12.49
CA GLU A 256 -8.63 -7.13 -12.05
C GLU A 256 -7.62 -7.35 -10.91
N SER A 257 -6.39 -6.86 -11.06
CA SER A 257 -5.39 -6.92 -9.99
C SER A 257 -5.81 -6.11 -8.75
N GLY A 258 -6.51 -4.99 -8.92
CA GLY A 258 -7.09 -4.23 -7.81
C GLY A 258 -8.18 -5.00 -7.05
N VAL A 259 -9.02 -5.77 -7.75
CA VAL A 259 -10.04 -6.63 -7.12
C VAL A 259 -9.38 -7.75 -6.32
N ILE A 260 -8.37 -8.42 -6.88
CA ILE A 260 -7.61 -9.45 -6.17
C ILE A 260 -6.98 -8.86 -4.89
N TYR A 261 -6.41 -7.66 -4.99
CA TYR A 261 -5.83 -6.97 -3.84
C TYR A 261 -6.88 -6.65 -2.76
N ALA A 262 -8.04 -6.10 -3.13
CA ALA A 262 -9.11 -5.84 -2.19
C ALA A 262 -9.62 -7.12 -1.51
N MET A 263 -9.71 -8.24 -2.25
CA MET A 263 -10.06 -9.55 -1.67
C MET A 263 -9.02 -10.02 -0.64
N ILE A 264 -7.73 -9.84 -0.93
CA ILE A 264 -6.67 -10.16 0.03
C ILE A 264 -6.82 -9.35 1.32
N GLN A 265 -7.07 -8.03 1.22
CA GLN A 265 -7.31 -7.17 2.38
C GLN A 265 -8.55 -7.61 3.19
N ILE A 266 -9.67 -7.94 2.51
CA ILE A 266 -10.87 -8.45 3.18
C ILE A 266 -10.58 -9.75 3.96
N ILE A 267 -9.82 -10.68 3.37
CA ILE A 267 -9.44 -11.93 4.05
C ILE A 267 -8.54 -11.61 5.25
N ARG A 268 -7.56 -10.70 5.11
CA ARG A 268 -6.71 -10.26 6.23
C ARG A 268 -7.56 -9.68 7.36
N LEU A 269 -8.49 -8.78 7.05
CA LEU A 269 -9.38 -8.18 8.04
C LEU A 269 -10.24 -9.24 8.73
N ALA A 270 -10.80 -10.20 7.99
CA ALA A 270 -11.60 -11.28 8.56
C ALA A 270 -10.78 -12.16 9.52
N LEU A 271 -9.53 -12.48 9.16
CA LEU A 271 -8.60 -13.23 10.01
C LEU A 271 -8.19 -12.45 11.26
N THR A 272 -8.04 -11.12 11.16
CA THR A 272 -7.74 -10.25 12.31
C THR A 272 -8.94 -10.10 13.24
N ALA A 273 -10.15 -10.02 12.70
CA ALA A 273 -11.38 -9.83 13.48
C ALA A 273 -11.89 -11.12 14.16
N THR A 274 -11.48 -12.29 13.67
CA THR A 274 -11.98 -13.58 14.16
C THR A 274 -11.08 -14.13 15.26
N PRO A 275 -11.59 -14.43 16.47
CA PRO A 275 -10.80 -15.12 17.50
C PRO A 275 -10.53 -16.56 17.06
N LEU A 276 -9.24 -16.87 16.81
CA LEU A 276 -8.81 -18.19 16.38
C LEU A 276 -8.58 -19.08 17.61
N LYS A 277 -9.35 -20.17 17.73
CA LYS A 277 -9.28 -21.10 18.88
C LYS A 277 -8.14 -22.12 18.78
N SER A 278 -7.63 -22.36 17.57
CA SER A 278 -6.57 -23.35 17.32
C SER A 278 -5.21 -22.69 17.12
N ALA A 279 -4.15 -23.30 17.67
CA ALA A 279 -2.77 -22.88 17.45
C ALA A 279 -2.37 -22.95 15.96
N SER A 280 -2.86 -23.96 15.24
CA SER A 280 -2.61 -24.11 13.79
C SER A 280 -3.26 -22.98 12.99
N ALA A 281 -4.48 -22.60 13.34
CA ALA A 281 -5.19 -21.49 12.69
C ALA A 281 -4.50 -20.15 12.96
N THR A 282 -4.05 -19.92 14.20
CA THR A 282 -3.28 -18.73 14.57
C THR A 282 -1.98 -18.62 13.77
N THR A 283 -1.29 -19.76 13.61
CA THR A 283 -0.07 -19.83 12.79
C THR A 283 -0.36 -19.52 11.33
N ALA A 284 -1.38 -20.15 10.74
CA ALA A 284 -1.76 -19.91 9.36
C ALA A 284 -2.14 -18.44 9.12
N SER A 285 -2.87 -17.84 10.06
CA SER A 285 -3.19 -16.41 10.04
C SER A 285 -1.93 -15.54 10.07
N ALA A 286 -1.00 -15.80 10.99
CA ALA A 286 0.26 -15.05 11.08
C ALA A 286 1.09 -15.16 9.78
N VAL A 287 1.25 -16.37 9.24
CA VAL A 287 1.94 -16.61 7.95
C VAL A 287 1.25 -15.85 6.82
N PHE A 288 -0.08 -15.89 6.77
CA PHE A 288 -0.86 -15.18 5.75
C PHE A 288 -0.68 -13.65 5.85
N GLN A 289 -0.74 -13.08 7.06
CA GLN A 289 -0.59 -11.64 7.29
C GLN A 289 0.80 -11.12 6.88
N SER A 290 1.88 -11.83 7.23
CA SER A 290 3.24 -11.46 6.79
C SER A 290 3.41 -11.62 5.27
N SER A 291 3.00 -12.77 4.72
CA SER A 291 3.11 -13.02 3.28
C SER A 291 2.39 -11.94 2.47
N THR A 292 1.17 -11.57 2.89
CA THR A 292 0.36 -10.56 2.20
C THR A 292 0.88 -9.13 2.38
N GLN A 293 1.68 -8.86 3.43
CA GLN A 293 2.39 -7.59 3.54
C GLN A 293 3.46 -7.46 2.46
N VAL A 294 4.21 -8.53 2.20
CA VAL A 294 5.17 -8.57 1.09
C VAL A 294 4.45 -8.46 -0.26
N VAL A 295 3.31 -9.15 -0.45
CA VAL A 295 2.46 -9.01 -1.66
C VAL A 295 2.00 -7.57 -1.84
N THR A 296 1.65 -6.86 -0.77
CA THR A 296 1.30 -5.44 -0.84
C THR A 296 2.48 -4.61 -1.34
N ALA A 297 3.70 -4.88 -0.87
CA ALA A 297 4.90 -4.20 -1.37
C ALA A 297 5.20 -4.52 -2.85
N MET A 298 4.87 -5.73 -3.32
CA MET A 298 4.99 -6.13 -4.75
C MET A 298 4.10 -5.30 -5.67
N TYR A 299 3.07 -4.63 -5.14
CA TYR A 299 2.17 -3.78 -5.90
C TYR A 299 2.95 -2.67 -6.65
N THR A 300 3.89 -2.01 -5.98
CA THR A 300 4.68 -0.90 -6.53
C THR A 300 5.54 -1.28 -7.75
N PRO A 301 6.44 -2.27 -7.69
CA PRO A 301 7.20 -2.68 -8.88
C PRO A 301 6.32 -3.25 -9.99
N THR A 302 5.26 -4.00 -9.64
CA THR A 302 4.31 -4.53 -10.64
C THR A 302 3.65 -3.39 -11.42
N LEU A 303 3.24 -2.34 -10.73
CA LEU A 303 2.69 -1.15 -11.34
C LEU A 303 3.69 -0.46 -12.29
N ILE A 304 4.95 -0.32 -11.87
CA ILE A 304 6.01 0.28 -12.69
C ILE A 304 6.20 -0.51 -13.99
N ILE A 305 6.28 -1.83 -13.87
CA ILE A 305 6.42 -2.75 -15.00
C ILE A 305 5.21 -2.59 -15.93
N LEU A 306 3.98 -2.67 -15.40
CA LEU A 306 2.76 -2.55 -16.19
C LEU A 306 2.67 -1.22 -16.95
N ILE A 307 2.99 -0.10 -16.28
CA ILE A 307 2.99 1.23 -16.89
C ILE A 307 4.02 1.29 -18.03
N HIS A 308 5.23 0.76 -17.81
CA HIS A 308 6.27 0.78 -18.82
C HIS A 308 5.93 -0.08 -20.03
N TYR A 309 5.45 -1.31 -19.82
CA TYR A 309 4.99 -2.18 -20.90
C TYR A 309 3.83 -1.52 -21.68
N GLY A 310 2.94 -0.82 -20.98
CA GLY A 310 1.88 -0.05 -21.63
C GLY A 310 2.35 1.08 -22.54
N TYR A 311 3.41 1.79 -22.16
CA TYR A 311 4.03 2.82 -23.01
C TYR A 311 4.77 2.22 -24.21
N SER A 312 5.57 1.17 -24.00
CA SER A 312 6.38 0.56 -25.06
C SER A 312 5.54 0.07 -26.24
N ILE A 313 4.34 -0.45 -25.97
CA ILE A 313 3.46 -0.96 -27.03
C ILE A 313 2.79 0.20 -27.78
N ALA A 314 2.41 1.27 -27.08
CA ALA A 314 1.80 2.45 -27.70
C ALA A 314 2.76 3.14 -28.69
N ASP A 315 4.05 3.20 -28.36
CA ASP A 315 5.06 3.83 -29.22
C ASP A 315 5.35 2.99 -30.48
N THR A 316 5.33 1.65 -30.39
CA THR A 316 5.63 0.77 -31.53
C THR A 316 4.57 0.89 -32.65
N MET A 317 3.29 1.01 -32.30
CA MET A 317 2.22 1.05 -33.30
C MET A 317 2.04 2.39 -34.00
N GLN A 318 2.60 3.47 -33.45
CA GLN A 318 2.55 4.79 -34.10
C GLN A 318 3.55 4.90 -35.25
N GLY A 319 4.62 4.09 -35.25
CA GLY A 319 5.59 4.01 -36.36
C GLY A 319 5.00 3.37 -37.62
N ASP A 320 4.32 2.22 -37.49
CA ASP A 320 3.85 1.44 -38.64
C ASP A 320 2.71 2.10 -39.42
N THR A 321 1.97 3.03 -38.81
CA THR A 321 0.84 3.70 -39.50
C THR A 321 1.32 4.82 -40.44
N ILE A 322 2.54 5.34 -40.24
CA ILE A 322 3.08 6.46 -41.01
C ILE A 322 3.81 5.98 -42.27
N ASP A 323 4.37 4.77 -42.26
CA ASP A 323 5.21 4.26 -43.36
C ASP A 323 4.41 3.58 -44.51
N GLY A 324 3.09 3.46 -44.36
CA GLY A 324 2.22 2.75 -45.32
C GLY A 324 1.63 3.59 -46.46
N LYS A 325 2.03 4.86 -46.64
CA LYS A 325 1.41 5.77 -47.64
C LYS A 325 2.33 6.29 -48.74
N ASP A 326 3.62 5.94 -48.79
CA ASP A 326 4.55 6.50 -49.78
C ASP A 326 4.89 5.58 -50.98
N TYR A 327 4.10 4.54 -51.21
CA TYR A 327 4.15 3.80 -52.48
C TYR A 327 2.92 4.08 -53.35
N GLN A 328 2.62 5.35 -53.60
CA GLN A 328 1.96 5.71 -54.86
C GLN A 328 2.23 7.15 -55.32
N GLU A 329 3.00 7.22 -56.41
CA GLU A 329 2.94 8.21 -57.50
C GLU A 329 3.46 9.65 -57.30
N HIS A 330 4.66 9.83 -57.87
CA HIS A 330 4.89 10.72 -59.03
C HIS A 330 4.68 12.24 -58.85
N GLY A 331 5.80 12.97 -58.92
CA GLY A 331 5.85 14.15 -59.78
C GLY A 331 5.98 15.51 -59.10
N THR A 332 7.15 16.11 -59.32
CA THR A 332 7.47 17.54 -59.27
C THR A 332 7.57 18.21 -57.91
N GLY A 333 8.78 18.67 -57.62
CA GLY A 333 9.19 19.21 -56.34
C GLY A 333 8.45 20.47 -55.92
N VAL A 334 8.04 20.46 -54.66
CA VAL A 334 7.79 21.67 -53.88
C VAL A 334 8.37 21.41 -52.50
N ASP A 335 9.38 22.19 -52.15
CA ASP A 335 10.02 22.20 -50.82
C ASP A 335 9.00 22.61 -49.75
N HIS A 336 8.36 21.65 -49.11
CA HIS A 336 7.58 21.90 -47.89
C HIS A 336 8.27 21.28 -46.67
N GLN A 337 9.08 22.12 -46.03
CA GLN A 337 9.54 21.95 -44.65
C GLN A 337 8.32 21.84 -43.71
N LEU A 338 7.96 20.60 -43.36
CA LEU A 338 6.94 20.28 -42.37
C LEU A 338 7.50 20.47 -40.95
N SER A 339 7.47 21.74 -40.55
CA SER A 339 7.10 22.27 -39.23
C SER A 339 6.99 21.28 -38.08
N ALA A 340 7.90 21.46 -37.12
CA ALA A 340 7.84 20.96 -35.76
C ALA A 340 6.45 21.12 -35.13
N ILE A 341 5.90 20.02 -34.62
CA ILE A 341 4.71 20.01 -33.75
C ILE A 341 5.11 20.63 -32.41
N ARG A 342 4.93 21.96 -32.32
CA ARG A 342 5.11 22.76 -31.11
C ARG A 342 3.86 22.60 -30.26
N PHE A 343 3.99 21.93 -29.10
CA PHE A 343 2.94 21.91 -28.08
C PHE A 343 2.65 23.34 -27.63
N ARG A 344 1.50 23.86 -28.06
CA ARG A 344 1.02 25.20 -27.71
C ARG A 344 0.68 25.20 -26.23
N HIS A 345 1.53 25.85 -25.45
CA HIS A 345 1.30 26.15 -24.06
C HIS A 345 0.12 27.12 -23.98
N THR A 346 -1.03 26.65 -23.51
CA THR A 346 -2.19 27.50 -23.23
C THR A 346 -1.90 28.34 -21.98
N GLY A 347 -1.09 29.39 -22.13
CA GLY A 347 -1.08 30.55 -21.22
C GLY A 347 -2.27 31.43 -21.60
N ARG A 348 -3.25 31.58 -20.70
CA ARG A 348 -3.31 32.64 -19.70
C ARG A 348 -3.65 34.00 -20.33
N SER A 349 -4.97 34.19 -20.49
CA SER A 349 -5.73 35.43 -20.36
C SER A 349 -5.01 36.75 -20.65
N ASP A 350 -5.07 37.18 -21.91
CA ASP A 350 -5.01 38.60 -22.20
C ASP A 350 -6.34 39.24 -21.76
N THR A 351 -6.19 40.20 -20.86
CA THR A 351 -7.25 41.07 -20.38
C THR A 351 -7.35 42.18 -21.41
N GLU A 352 -8.38 42.12 -22.28
CA GLU A 352 -8.69 43.20 -23.20
C GLU A 352 -9.03 44.46 -22.41
N HIS A 353 -8.13 45.44 -22.50
CA HIS A 353 -8.32 46.79 -22.02
C HIS A 353 -9.20 47.52 -23.06
N SER A 354 -10.51 47.64 -22.82
CA SER A 354 -11.35 48.55 -23.57
C SER A 354 -11.01 49.99 -23.17
N THR A 355 -10.29 50.68 -24.05
CA THR A 355 -10.06 52.12 -24.00
C THR A 355 -11.37 52.83 -24.33
N VAL A 356 -12.00 53.42 -23.32
CA VAL A 356 -13.16 54.31 -23.46
C VAL A 356 -12.66 55.64 -24.03
N THR A 357 -13.00 55.92 -25.27
CA THR A 357 -12.93 57.26 -25.86
C THR A 357 -14.00 58.13 -25.19
N VAL A 358 -13.53 59.11 -24.41
CA VAL A 358 -14.34 60.19 -23.83
C VAL A 358 -14.68 61.16 -24.96
N ASP A 359 -15.95 61.22 -25.31
CA ASP A 359 -16.51 62.19 -26.25
C ASP A 359 -16.92 63.45 -25.45
N GLU A 360 -16.28 64.56 -25.76
CA GLU A 360 -16.39 65.84 -25.06
C GLU A 360 -17.57 66.63 -25.67
N GLY A 361 -18.78 66.35 -25.18
CA GLY A 361 -20.02 67.00 -25.58
C GLY A 361 -20.43 68.12 -24.62
N ALA A 362 -20.16 69.36 -25.03
CA ALA A 362 -20.66 70.58 -24.41
C ALA A 362 -22.19 70.75 -24.53
N SER A 363 -22.73 71.73 -23.78
CA SER A 363 -24.06 72.37 -23.89
C SER A 363 -25.05 71.92 -22.80
N SER A 364 -25.28 72.75 -21.77
CA SER A 364 -26.32 73.80 -21.71
C SER A 364 -27.59 73.23 -21.04
N ASP A 365 -27.84 73.53 -19.77
CA ASP A 365 -28.59 74.71 -19.29
C ASP A 365 -29.96 74.25 -18.74
N LYS A 366 -30.47 75.02 -17.76
CA LYS A 366 -31.79 74.99 -17.11
C LYS A 366 -31.96 73.95 -16.00
N SER A 367 -31.88 74.37 -14.73
CA SER A 367 -32.86 75.17 -13.96
C SER A 367 -34.08 74.37 -13.52
N VAL A 368 -34.43 74.59 -12.24
CA VAL A 368 -35.77 74.59 -11.61
C VAL A 368 -35.80 73.82 -10.28
N LYS A 369 -35.87 74.63 -9.21
CA LYS A 369 -36.68 74.57 -7.98
C LYS A 369 -36.69 73.27 -7.15
N TYR A 370 -36.40 73.41 -5.85
CA TYR A 370 -37.45 73.60 -4.83
C TYR A 370 -36.97 74.58 -3.76
#